data_AF-A0A965FY36-F1
#
_entry.id   AF-A0A965FY36-F1
#
_cell.length_a   1.000
_cell.length_b   1.000
_cell.length_c   1.000
_cell.angle_alpha   90.00
_cell.angle_beta   90.00
_cell.angle_gamma   90.00
#
_symmetry.space_group_name_H-M   'P 1'
#
loop_
_entity.id
_entity.type
_entity.pdbx_description
1 polymer ?
#
loop_
_entity_poly.entity_id
_entity_poly.type
_entity_poly.pdbx_seq_one_letter_code
_entity_poly.pdbx_strand_id
1 'polypeptide(L)' 'MAKTLENISQLDPIWGRLVQEAQDAVEQEPLLGGMLHSCVLHHRGIEQALAYRIASKLASPDMSEQLIR' A
#
# COMPACT_ATOMS: atom_id res chain seq x y z
N MET A 1 11.59 15.44 -34.83
CA MET A 1 11.21 14.07 -34.40
C MET A 1 11.53 13.95 -32.92
N ALA A 2 10.55 14.25 -32.07
CA ALA A 2 10.70 14.12 -30.63
C ALA A 2 10.56 12.63 -30.28
N LYS A 3 11.58 12.06 -29.62
CA LYS A 3 11.48 10.74 -28.99
C LYS A 3 10.41 10.83 -27.91
N THR A 4 9.19 10.43 -28.27
CA THR A 4 8.11 10.16 -27.32
C THR A 4 8.66 9.14 -26.34
N LEU A 5 8.80 9.54 -25.07
CA LEU A 5 9.43 8.79 -24.00
C LEU A 5 8.83 7.37 -23.92
N GLU A 6 9.55 6.40 -24.48
CA GLU A 6 9.28 4.97 -24.40
C GLU A 6 9.54 4.48 -22.97
N ASN A 7 8.69 4.85 -22.00
CA ASN A 7 8.60 4.10 -20.74
C ASN A 7 7.30 4.41 -19.97
N ILE A 8 6.16 3.96 -20.51
CA ILE A 8 4.86 4.01 -19.82
C ILE A 8 4.84 3.05 -18.60
N SER A 9 5.90 2.24 -18.41
CA SER A 9 6.08 1.28 -17.32
C SER A 9 6.33 1.89 -15.93
N GLN A 10 6.42 3.22 -15.79
CA GLN A 10 6.73 3.90 -14.52
C GLN A 10 5.69 4.95 -14.12
N LEU A 11 4.39 4.63 -14.19
CA LEU A 11 3.38 5.58 -13.71
C LEU A 11 3.47 5.82 -12.19
N ASP A 12 3.97 4.86 -11.41
CA ASP A 12 4.32 5.05 -9.99
C ASP A 12 5.39 4.05 -9.51
N PRO A 13 6.69 4.42 -9.54
CA PRO A 13 7.76 3.52 -9.10
C PRO A 13 7.81 3.29 -7.59
N ILE A 14 7.21 4.19 -6.78
CA ILE A 14 7.22 4.06 -5.32
C ILE A 14 6.19 3.02 -4.90
N TRP A 15 4.97 3.13 -5.42
CA TRP A 15 3.93 2.15 -5.12
C TRP A 15 4.32 0.75 -5.60
N GLY A 16 4.85 0.64 -6.82
CA GLY A 16 5.32 -0.64 -7.37
C GLY A 16 6.38 -1.30 -6.48
N ARG A 17 7.35 -0.53 -5.97
CA ARG A 17 8.35 -1.04 -5.03
C ARG A 17 7.74 -1.50 -3.72
N LEU A 18 6.83 -0.71 -3.14
CA LEU A 18 6.19 -1.05 -1.87
C LEU A 18 5.39 -2.35 -1.95
N VAL A 19 4.67 -2.57 -3.06
CA VAL A 19 3.95 -3.82 -3.31
C VAL A 19 4.91 -5.00 -3.39
N GLN A 20 6.03 -4.86 -4.11
CA GLN A 20 7.04 -5.91 -4.20
C GLN A 20 7.64 -6.24 -2.83
N GLU A 21 8.07 -5.23 -2.07
CA GLU A 21 8.61 -5.42 -0.72
C GLU A 21 7.61 -6.09 0.22
N ALA A 22 6.33 -5.74 0.10
CA ALA A 22 5.27 -6.39 0.88
C ALA A 22 5.06 -7.85 0.47
N GLN A 23 5.14 -8.20 -0.82
CA GLN A 23 5.06 -9.59 -1.28
C GLN A 23 6.24 -10.41 -0.77
N ASP A 24 7.47 -9.90 -0.94
CA ASP A 24 8.68 -10.55 -0.47
C ASP A 24 8.65 -10.80 1.04
N ALA A 25 8.13 -9.83 1.81
CA ALA A 25 7.98 -9.97 3.25
C ALA A 25 6.94 -11.04 3.66
N VAL A 26 5.86 -11.21 2.89
CA VAL A 26 4.89 -12.30 3.12
C VAL A 26 5.50 -13.66 2.83
N GLU A 27 6.32 -13.77 1.79
CA GLU A 27 7.04 -15.00 1.48
C GLU A 27 8.05 -15.37 2.58
N GLN A 28 8.74 -14.38 3.12
CA GLN A 28 9.72 -14.57 4.20
C GLN A 28 9.07 -14.85 5.56
N GLU A 29 7.93 -14.22 5.85
CA GLU A 29 7.21 -14.36 7.11
C GLU A 29 5.68 -14.45 6.88
N PRO A 30 5.16 -15.67 6.61
CA PRO A 30 3.74 -15.87 6.31
C PRO A 30 2.79 -15.44 7.44
N LEU A 31 3.24 -15.42 8.70
CA LEU A 31 2.41 -14.97 9.83
C LEU A 31 2.03 -13.49 9.71
N LEU A 32 2.83 -12.68 9.01
CA LEU A 32 2.52 -11.27 8.73
C LEU A 32 1.61 -11.08 7.51
N GLY A 33 1.27 -12.16 6.80
CA GLY A 33 0.46 -12.15 5.58
C GLY A 33 -0.82 -11.35 5.69
N GLY A 34 -1.63 -11.62 6.72
CA GLY A 34 -2.90 -10.91 6.93
C GLY A 34 -2.71 -9.40 7.14
N MET A 35 -1.68 -9.00 7.89
CA MET A 35 -1.38 -7.60 8.15
C MET A 35 -0.91 -6.88 6.89
N LEU A 36 0.06 -7.44 6.16
CA LEU A 36 0.61 -6.84 4.95
C LEU A 36 -0.42 -6.78 3.82
N HIS A 37 -1.29 -7.79 3.72
CA HIS A 37 -2.37 -7.77 2.76
C HIS A 37 -3.38 -6.67 3.07
N SER A 38 -3.71 -6.47 4.35
CA SER A 38 -4.62 -5.40 4.78
C SER A 38 -4.00 -4.01 4.62
N CYS A 39 -2.68 -3.87 4.86
CA CYS A 39 -2.02 -2.56 4.83
C CYS A 39 -1.58 -2.10 3.44
N VAL A 40 -1.22 -3.03 2.54
CA VAL A 40 -0.59 -2.71 1.26
C VAL A 40 -1.23 -3.48 0.11
N LEU A 41 -1.21 -4.82 0.13
CA LEU A 41 -1.50 -5.63 -1.07
C LEU A 41 -2.96 -5.57 -1.54
N HIS A 42 -3.89 -5.16 -0.68
CA HIS A 42 -5.30 -4.97 -1.06
C HIS A 42 -5.60 -3.61 -1.73
N HIS A 43 -4.69 -2.65 -1.63
CA HIS A 43 -4.92 -1.29 -2.12
C HIS A 43 -4.43 -1.10 -3.56
N ARG A 44 -4.97 -0.08 -4.25
CA ARG A 44 -4.58 0.23 -5.65
C ARG A 44 -3.51 1.31 -5.77
N GLY A 45 -3.15 1.95 -4.66
CA GLY A 45 -2.20 3.07 -4.63
C GLY A 45 -1.79 3.44 -3.21
N ILE A 46 -0.73 4.23 -3.10
CA ILE A 46 -0.09 4.59 -1.83
C ILE A 46 -1.02 5.41 -0.94
N GLU A 47 -1.89 6.25 -1.52
CA GLU A 47 -2.81 7.12 -0.80
C GLU A 47 -3.83 6.30 -0.01
N GLN A 48 -4.37 5.24 -0.62
CA GLN A 48 -5.35 4.36 0.03
C GLN A 48 -4.70 3.52 1.14
N ALA A 49 -3.51 2.97 0.86
CA ALA A 49 -2.73 2.21 1.84
C ALA A 49 -2.35 3.08 3.04
N LEU A 50 -1.94 4.33 2.80
CA LEU A 50 -1.58 5.26 3.85
C LEU A 50 -2.81 5.70 4.66
N ALA A 51 -3.92 6.05 4.01
CA ALA A 51 -5.17 6.41 4.68
C ALA A 51 -5.63 5.29 5.61
N TYR A 52 -5.64 4.04 5.12
CA TYR A 52 -5.91 2.87 5.94
C TYR A 52 -4.94 2.76 7.12
N ARG A 53 -3.62 2.78 6.86
CA ARG A 53 -2.62 2.58 7.91
C ARG A 53 -2.67 3.67 8.99
N ILE A 54 -2.92 4.92 8.61
CA ILE A 54 -3.08 6.04 9.54
C ILE A 54 -4.38 5.88 10.33
N ALA A 55 -5.51 5.61 9.66
CA ALA A 55 -6.80 5.39 10.30
C ALA A 55 -6.72 4.27 11.34
N SER A 56 -6.12 3.12 11.01
CA SER A 56 -5.95 2.00 11.94
C SER A 56 -5.09 2.37 13.16
N LYS A 57 -4.14 3.29 13.02
CA LYS A 57 -3.30 3.77 14.14
C LYS A 57 -3.96 4.85 14.99
N LEU A 58 -4.85 5.65 14.40
CA LEU A 58 -5.56 6.74 15.09
C LEU A 58 -6.89 6.28 15.70
N ALA A 59 -7.41 5.12 15.29
CA ALA A 59 -8.66 4.57 15.79
C ALA A 59 -8.64 4.42 17.32
N SER A 60 -9.75 4.79 17.95
CA SER A 60 -9.95 4.73 19.39
C SER A 60 -11.40 4.31 19.69
N PRO A 61 -11.75 4.01 20.96
CA PRO A 61 -13.13 3.74 21.34
C PRO A 61 -14.10 4.88 21.00
N ASP A 62 -13.62 6.12 20.97
CA ASP A 62 -14.43 7.31 20.66
C ASP A 62 -14.55 7.55 19.15
N MET A 63 -13.62 7.04 18.35
CA MET A 63 -13.53 7.31 16.92
C MET A 63 -13.02 6.08 16.16
N SER A 64 -13.94 5.41 15.45
CA SER A 64 -13.64 4.17 14.74
C SER A 64 -12.78 4.39 13.50
N GLU A 65 -12.02 3.38 13.09
CA GLU A 65 -11.18 3.42 11.89
C GLU A 65 -11.94 3.88 10.63
N GLN A 66 -13.17 3.37 10.44
CA GLN A 66 -14.02 3.70 9.29
C GLN A 66 -14.44 5.18 9.26
N LEU A 67 -14.44 5.85 10.42
CA LEU A 67 -14.76 7.27 10.52
C LEU A 67 -13.52 8.16 10.24
N ILE A 68 -12.31 7.64 10.43
CA ILE A 68 -11.05 8.37 10.16
C ILE A 68 -10.65 8.27 8.68
N ARG A 69 -10.91 7.13 8.05
CA ARG A 69 -10.47 6.80 6.69
C ARG A 69 -11.30 7.49 5.61
#